data_AF-A0A944FJI4-F1
#
_entry.id   AF-A0A944FJI4-F1
#
_cell.length_a   1.000
_cell.length_b   1.000
_cell.length_c   1.000
_cell.angle_alpha   90.00
_cell.angle_beta   90.00
_cell.angle_gamma   90.00
#
_symmetry.space_group_name_H-M   'P 1'
#
loop_
_entity.id
_entity.type
_entity.pdbx_description
1 polymer ?
#
loop_
_entity_poly.entity_id
_entity_poly.type
_entity_poly.pdbx_seq_one_letter_code
_entity_poly.pdbx_strand_id
1 'polypeptide(L)'
;MTVFVLVPGWFTGAWVWEETAARLAESGAEAHPVSLTGLDGPPGAGGVDGTAGVGGVGGVGGVGGVDLETHIADVLAVIDSVGAGADGSGGSGGSGREIVLVGHDYGIHPALGAAARRVGRVARVVYLDAGMPRDGVPALAAVPDPALREKAAARGTEGGDGFEGVLPPPDRDEWPRWGSTAGVPDAALDRLTARAAPQPLGTLLQPLRLAAAVASVPATGVLCTGNGAGIGMLQLQVDFGDPALGALADAGVPFFELPTGHWPMLSCPAELARVLLRAAAGGGHRLAPFDAARPPAHLRPFPLDVPERARERTGHVDLYPPDAEGPRPAVLFVHGGPLPPGARPGPRDWPLFQGYAGYAAARGVVAATVEHRLHAVTDYPAAADDVAAAVETVRADPRVDPDRVALWFFSGGGPLAAEWLSAPPPWLRCLATTYPILAPLPNWGLPGGRFRPAEAVAGAGDLPVVLTRVGLELPEIAATVEEFLTAARAGGTDVEVIDVPHGHHGFETLDLTEESRAAVRRAMRAVLGHLTG
;
A
#
# COMPACT_ATOMS: atom_id res chain seq x y z
N MET A 1 20.04 8.72 27.71
CA MET A 1 20.77 8.51 26.43
C MET A 1 20.01 7.47 25.63
N THR A 2 19.78 7.72 24.34
CA THR A 2 18.99 6.84 23.48
C THR A 2 19.89 5.79 22.83
N VAL A 3 19.43 4.54 22.84
CA VAL A 3 20.09 3.41 22.20
C VAL A 3 19.17 2.88 21.10
N PHE A 4 19.63 2.91 19.85
CA PHE A 4 18.90 2.36 18.71
C PHE A 4 19.35 0.93 18.44
N VAL A 5 18.40 0.00 18.40
CA VAL A 5 18.62 -1.36 17.91
C VAL A 5 17.99 -1.44 16.51
N LEU A 6 18.81 -1.62 15.48
CA LEU A 6 18.42 -1.47 14.08
C LEU A 6 18.34 -2.85 13.41
N VAL A 7 17.13 -3.31 13.10
CA VAL A 7 16.86 -4.66 12.60
C VAL A 7 16.62 -4.60 11.08
N PRO A 8 17.48 -5.25 10.26
CA PRO A 8 17.39 -5.19 8.80
C PRO A 8 16.22 -6.03 8.25
N GLY A 9 15.83 -5.72 7.00
CA GLY A 9 14.82 -6.44 6.24
C GLY A 9 15.34 -7.72 5.57
N TRP A 10 14.52 -8.26 4.68
CA TRP A 10 14.74 -9.53 3.98
C TRP A 10 15.99 -9.41 3.12
N PHE A 11 16.75 -10.49 3.00
CA PHE A 11 17.99 -10.55 2.22
C PHE A 11 19.11 -9.59 2.66
N THR A 12 18.89 -8.74 3.66
CA THR A 12 19.83 -7.69 4.08
C THR A 12 20.40 -7.97 5.47
N GLY A 13 21.71 -7.71 5.63
CA GLY A 13 22.41 -7.84 6.90
C GLY A 13 22.65 -6.50 7.57
N ALA A 14 23.33 -6.51 8.72
CA ALA A 14 23.63 -5.32 9.53
C ALA A 14 24.31 -4.19 8.73
N TRP A 15 25.06 -4.53 7.68
CA TRP A 15 25.79 -3.60 6.81
C TRP A 15 24.88 -2.51 6.19
N VAL A 16 23.59 -2.80 5.97
CA VAL A 16 22.67 -1.84 5.36
C VAL A 16 22.53 -0.57 6.22
N TRP A 17 22.73 -0.70 7.53
CA TRP A 17 22.58 0.38 8.50
C TRP A 17 23.85 1.20 8.73
N GLU A 18 25.00 0.85 8.14
CA GLU A 18 26.32 1.45 8.44
C GLU A 18 26.28 2.98 8.46
N GLU A 19 25.77 3.61 7.39
CA GLU A 19 25.73 5.08 7.32
C GLU A 19 24.73 5.66 8.31
N THR A 20 23.53 5.09 8.43
CA THR A 20 22.52 5.57 9.38
C THR A 20 23.01 5.49 10.83
N ALA A 21 23.67 4.39 11.20
CA ALA A 21 24.26 4.20 12.52
C ALA A 21 25.36 5.24 12.80
N ALA A 22 26.20 5.55 11.80
CA ALA A 22 27.19 6.62 11.92
C ALA A 22 26.53 7.99 12.17
N ARG A 23 25.44 8.32 11.46
CA ARG A 23 24.69 9.58 11.66
C ARG A 23 24.02 9.69 13.03
N LEU A 24 23.51 8.57 13.55
CA LEU A 24 22.97 8.51 14.92
C LEU A 24 24.08 8.73 15.97
N ALA A 25 25.24 8.11 15.76
CA ALA A 25 26.41 8.29 16.63
C ALA A 25 26.95 9.73 16.61
N GLU A 26 27.01 10.37 15.44
CA GLU A 26 27.34 11.80 15.30
C GLU A 26 26.40 12.71 16.12
N SER A 27 25.16 12.26 16.35
CA SER A 27 24.15 12.97 17.14
C SER A 27 24.15 12.60 18.63
N GLY A 28 25.09 11.75 19.07
CA GLY A 28 25.25 11.34 20.47
C GLY A 28 24.37 10.17 20.92
N ALA A 29 23.72 9.46 20.00
CA ALA A 29 23.00 8.22 20.30
C ALA A 29 23.91 7.00 20.11
N GLU A 30 23.65 5.91 20.84
CA GLU A 30 24.25 4.61 20.54
C GLU A 30 23.40 3.92 19.47
N ALA A 31 24.03 3.26 18.49
CA ALA A 31 23.32 2.55 17.43
C ALA A 31 23.94 1.15 17.23
N HIS A 32 23.08 0.13 17.27
CA HIS A 32 23.44 -1.28 17.20
C HIS A 32 22.66 -1.95 16.05
N PRO A 33 23.23 -1.97 14.83
CA PRO A 33 22.75 -2.84 13.76
C PRO A 33 22.76 -4.31 14.21
N VAL A 34 21.64 -5.00 14.03
CA VAL A 34 21.49 -6.41 14.38
C VAL A 34 21.95 -7.27 13.21
N SER A 35 22.86 -8.20 13.52
CA SER A 35 23.30 -9.27 12.64
C SER A 35 22.35 -10.46 12.79
N LEU A 36 21.38 -10.57 11.89
CA LEU A 36 20.41 -11.66 11.89
C LEU A 36 21.04 -12.93 11.31
N THR A 37 20.94 -14.03 12.04
CA THR A 37 21.52 -15.32 11.69
C THR A 37 21.13 -15.71 10.27
N GLY A 38 22.13 -15.92 9.40
CA GLY A 38 21.92 -16.29 8.00
C GLY A 38 21.78 -15.12 7.01
N LEU A 39 21.82 -13.85 7.46
CA LEU A 39 21.65 -12.67 6.60
C LEU A 39 22.87 -11.73 6.49
N ASP A 40 23.99 -12.00 7.17
CA ASP A 40 25.15 -11.09 7.20
C ASP A 40 26.10 -11.16 5.99
N GLY A 41 25.75 -11.87 4.92
CA GLY A 41 26.51 -11.85 3.67
C GLY A 41 26.14 -12.96 2.68
N PRO A 42 26.66 -12.89 1.43
CA PRO A 42 26.36 -13.87 0.40
C PRO A 42 26.85 -15.29 0.79
N PRO A 43 26.17 -16.36 0.32
CA PRO A 43 26.54 -17.73 0.66
C PRO A 43 27.98 -18.02 0.25
N GLY A 44 28.82 -18.39 1.22
CA GLY A 44 30.24 -18.71 1.00
C GLY A 44 31.26 -17.67 1.49
N ALA A 45 30.82 -16.50 1.97
CA ALA A 45 31.71 -15.57 2.69
C ALA A 45 31.99 -16.00 4.15
N GLY A 46 31.15 -16.87 4.71
CA GLY A 46 31.35 -17.53 5.99
C GLY A 46 32.09 -18.86 5.84
N GLY A 47 33.39 -18.81 5.60
CA GLY A 47 34.26 -19.93 5.94
C GLY A 47 34.22 -20.13 7.44
N VAL A 48 33.93 -21.35 7.88
CA VAL A 48 33.98 -21.75 9.29
C VAL A 48 35.45 -21.79 9.73
N ASP A 49 36.09 -20.63 9.87
CA ASP A 49 37.40 -20.55 10.51
C ASP A 49 37.18 -20.45 12.02
N GLY A 50 37.16 -21.63 12.64
CA GLY A 50 37.15 -21.76 14.08
C GLY A 50 38.44 -21.23 14.68
N THR A 51 38.40 -20.05 15.29
CA THR A 51 39.21 -19.72 16.48
C THR A 51 38.57 -18.61 17.34
N ALA A 52 38.13 -19.02 18.55
CA ALA A 52 37.94 -18.26 19.82
C ALA A 52 36.91 -17.11 19.88
N GLY A 53 35.93 -17.02 20.79
CA GLY A 53 35.51 -17.69 22.05
C GLY A 53 34.59 -16.68 22.79
N VAL A 54 33.53 -16.99 23.55
CA VAL A 54 33.27 -18.06 24.53
C VAL A 54 31.74 -18.19 24.76
N GLY A 55 31.22 -19.43 24.84
CA GLY A 55 30.08 -19.78 25.70
C GLY A 55 28.75 -20.14 25.02
N GLY A 56 28.70 -21.22 24.24
CA GLY A 56 27.50 -21.65 23.51
C GLY A 56 26.51 -22.55 24.27
N VAL A 57 25.37 -22.78 23.62
CA VAL A 57 24.63 -24.05 23.66
C VAL A 57 24.27 -24.45 22.23
N GLY A 58 25.03 -25.42 21.71
CA GLY A 58 24.66 -26.51 20.79
C GLY A 58 23.89 -26.25 19.49
N GLY A 59 24.55 -26.51 18.34
CA GLY A 59 23.89 -26.98 17.13
C GLY A 59 24.54 -26.52 15.82
N VAL A 60 25.35 -27.39 15.20
CA VAL A 60 25.90 -27.19 13.85
C VAL A 60 24.82 -27.59 12.83
N GLY A 61 24.47 -26.71 11.89
CA GLY A 61 23.57 -26.99 10.78
C GLY A 61 23.70 -25.91 9.70
N GLY A 62 23.52 -26.26 8.43
CA GLY A 62 23.43 -25.27 7.34
C GLY A 62 22.24 -24.33 7.53
N VAL A 63 21.95 -23.47 6.55
CA VAL A 63 20.81 -22.54 6.60
C VAL A 63 19.46 -23.25 6.82
N GLY A 64 19.40 -24.58 6.65
CA GLY A 64 18.29 -25.42 7.12
C GLY A 64 18.24 -25.48 8.65
N GLY A 65 17.27 -24.78 9.23
CA GLY A 65 17.05 -24.71 10.68
C GLY A 65 16.93 -23.29 11.24
N VAL A 66 17.20 -22.26 10.45
CA VAL A 66 17.00 -20.86 10.85
C VAL A 66 15.54 -20.47 10.67
N ASP A 67 14.92 -20.01 11.75
CA ASP A 67 13.51 -19.64 11.80
C ASP A 67 13.28 -18.26 12.45
N LEU A 68 12.01 -17.87 12.62
CA LEU A 68 11.68 -16.56 13.20
C LEU A 68 12.12 -16.45 14.66
N GLU A 69 12.08 -17.53 15.43
CA GLU A 69 12.54 -17.54 16.83
C GLU A 69 14.07 -17.37 16.93
N THR A 70 14.81 -17.90 15.97
CA THR A 70 16.25 -17.66 15.84
C THR A 70 16.54 -16.16 15.67
N HIS A 71 15.83 -15.50 14.75
CA HIS A 71 15.99 -14.04 14.54
C HIS A 71 15.49 -13.21 15.73
N ILE A 72 14.46 -13.65 16.44
CA ILE A 72 14.04 -13.02 17.70
C ILE A 72 15.15 -13.12 18.75
N ALA A 73 15.82 -14.27 18.86
CA ALA A 73 16.94 -14.47 19.79
C ALA A 73 18.12 -13.54 19.48
N ASP A 74 18.43 -13.29 18.20
CA ASP A 74 19.47 -12.35 17.78
C ASP A 74 19.17 -10.92 18.27
N VAL A 75 17.92 -10.46 18.10
CA VAL A 75 17.48 -9.13 18.58
C VAL A 75 17.51 -9.06 20.11
N LEU A 76 17.07 -10.13 20.80
CA LEU A 76 17.11 -10.19 22.26
C LEU A 76 18.53 -10.11 22.81
N ALA A 77 19.50 -10.79 22.17
CA ALA A 77 20.90 -10.74 22.59
C ALA A 77 21.44 -9.30 22.55
N VAL A 78 21.08 -8.52 21.52
CA VAL A 78 21.47 -7.11 21.43
C VAL A 78 20.79 -6.29 22.53
N ILE A 79 19.47 -6.43 22.72
CA ILE A 79 18.71 -5.73 23.77
C ILE A 79 19.31 -5.99 25.15
N ASP A 80 19.63 -7.25 25.45
CA ASP A 80 20.17 -7.66 26.75
C ASP A 80 21.61 -7.14 26.95
N SER A 81 22.42 -7.12 25.89
CA SER A 81 23.80 -6.60 25.94
C SER A 81 23.85 -5.10 26.27
N VAL A 82 22.95 -4.30 25.68
CA VAL A 82 22.91 -2.85 25.93
C VAL A 82 22.26 -2.51 27.27
N GLY A 83 21.32 -3.36 27.72
CA GLY A 83 20.64 -3.25 29.01
C GLY A 83 21.52 -3.57 30.21
N ALA A 84 22.38 -4.59 30.11
CA ALA A 84 23.27 -5.02 31.21
C ALA A 84 24.24 -3.92 31.69
N GLY A 85 24.59 -2.96 30.83
CA GLY A 85 25.44 -1.81 31.20
C GLY A 85 24.76 -0.76 32.10
N ALA A 86 23.43 -0.81 32.27
CA ALA A 86 22.67 0.14 33.08
C ALA A 86 22.49 -0.30 34.55
N ASP A 87 22.57 -1.60 34.83
CA ASP A 87 22.22 -2.19 36.12
C ASP A 87 23.45 -2.31 37.08
N GLY A 88 24.64 -1.89 36.63
CA GLY A 88 25.93 -2.05 37.34
C GLY A 88 26.38 -0.88 38.23
N SER A 89 25.67 0.24 38.29
CA SER A 89 25.97 1.34 39.21
C SER A 89 24.85 1.51 40.24
N GLY A 90 25.09 1.03 41.47
CA GLY A 90 24.16 1.09 42.60
C GLY A 90 23.90 2.48 43.16
N GLY A 91 23.59 3.46 42.32
CA GLY A 91 23.23 4.83 42.69
C GLY A 91 21.79 5.15 42.31
N SER A 92 20.93 5.36 43.30
CA SER A 92 19.60 5.94 43.10
C SER A 92 19.69 7.29 42.39
N GLY A 93 19.24 7.37 41.13
CA GLY A 93 18.94 8.65 40.47
C GLY A 93 19.44 8.89 39.03
N GLY A 94 20.05 7.93 38.32
CA GLY A 94 20.53 8.13 36.95
C GLY A 94 19.52 7.76 35.86
N SER A 95 19.28 8.65 34.88
CA SER A 95 18.42 8.42 33.72
C SER A 95 18.77 7.12 32.98
N GLY A 96 17.86 6.16 32.93
CA GLY A 96 18.05 4.89 32.24
C GLY A 96 18.35 5.07 30.74
N ARG A 97 18.99 4.05 30.14
CA ARG A 97 19.11 3.96 28.68
C ARG A 97 17.74 3.69 28.08
N GLU A 98 17.31 4.53 27.14
CA GLU A 98 16.04 4.35 26.43
C GLU A 98 16.31 3.57 25.14
N ILE A 99 15.82 2.32 25.08
CA ILE A 99 15.99 1.46 23.91
C ILE A 99 14.87 1.74 22.91
N VAL A 100 15.26 2.15 21.71
CA VAL A 100 14.38 2.32 20.55
C VAL A 100 14.69 1.21 19.55
N LEU A 101 13.72 0.34 19.33
CA LEU A 101 13.85 -0.79 18.43
C LEU A 101 13.27 -0.43 17.07
N VAL A 102 14.10 -0.43 16.03
CA VAL A 102 13.72 -0.05 14.67
C VAL A 102 13.69 -1.30 13.81
N GLY A 103 12.50 -1.68 13.33
CA GLY A 103 12.34 -2.78 12.38
C GLY A 103 12.08 -2.23 10.99
N HIS A 104 12.98 -2.51 10.05
CA HIS A 104 12.78 -2.26 8.62
C HIS A 104 12.17 -3.48 7.94
N ASP A 105 11.08 -3.29 7.21
CA ASP A 105 10.47 -4.37 6.41
C ASP A 105 10.25 -5.67 7.23
N TYR A 106 10.80 -6.82 6.83
CA TYR A 106 10.76 -8.08 7.62
C TYR A 106 11.24 -7.88 9.05
N GLY A 107 12.28 -7.08 9.27
CA GLY A 107 12.93 -6.87 10.54
C GLY A 107 11.98 -6.43 11.65
N ILE A 108 10.80 -5.90 11.31
CA ILE A 108 9.75 -5.61 12.30
C ILE A 108 9.22 -6.85 13.02
N HIS A 109 9.22 -8.03 12.38
CA HIS A 109 8.73 -9.28 12.97
C HIS A 109 9.60 -9.74 14.14
N PRO A 110 10.92 -9.98 13.95
CA PRO A 110 11.79 -10.33 15.07
C PRO A 110 11.91 -9.19 16.08
N ALA A 111 11.85 -7.92 15.65
CA ALA A 111 11.80 -6.78 16.55
C ALA A 111 10.59 -6.85 17.51
N LEU A 112 9.38 -7.05 16.98
CA LEU A 112 8.19 -7.15 17.82
C LEU A 112 8.19 -8.39 18.71
N GLY A 113 8.66 -9.52 18.20
CA GLY A 113 8.85 -10.73 19.02
C GLY A 113 9.79 -10.47 20.21
N ALA A 114 10.88 -9.74 19.99
CA ALA A 114 11.81 -9.37 21.07
C ALA A 114 11.19 -8.34 22.04
N ALA A 115 10.53 -7.31 21.52
CA ALA A 115 9.85 -6.29 22.33
C ALA A 115 8.77 -6.91 23.24
N ALA A 116 7.99 -7.87 22.74
CA ALA A 116 7.00 -8.60 23.52
C ALA A 116 7.61 -9.39 24.69
N ARG A 117 8.86 -9.86 24.56
CA ARG A 117 9.61 -10.60 25.60
C ARG A 117 10.43 -9.70 26.52
N ARG A 118 10.49 -8.40 26.23
CA ARG A 118 11.25 -7.37 26.98
C ARG A 118 10.42 -6.11 27.22
N VAL A 119 9.12 -6.30 27.46
CA VAL A 119 8.22 -5.21 27.88
C VAL A 119 8.80 -4.52 29.12
N GLY A 120 8.85 -3.19 29.10
CA GLY A 120 9.45 -2.37 30.16
C GLY A 120 10.94 -2.06 29.96
N ARG A 121 11.66 -2.77 29.07
CA ARG A 121 13.03 -2.40 28.65
C ARG A 121 13.04 -1.64 27.33
N VAL A 122 12.11 -1.93 26.42
CA VAL A 122 11.95 -1.20 25.15
C VAL A 122 11.07 0.03 25.37
N ALA A 123 11.62 1.21 25.08
CA ALA A 123 10.92 2.49 25.21
C ALA A 123 9.99 2.79 24.03
N ARG A 124 10.35 2.30 22.83
CA ARG A 124 9.56 2.47 21.60
C ARG A 124 9.95 1.45 20.53
N VAL A 125 8.96 1.06 19.73
CA VAL A 125 9.18 0.35 18.45
C VAL A 125 8.90 1.30 17.29
N VAL A 126 9.85 1.39 16.35
CA VAL A 126 9.71 2.16 15.11
C VAL A 126 9.53 1.17 13.95
N TYR A 127 8.41 1.32 13.25
CA TYR A 127 8.03 0.56 12.07
C TYR A 127 8.51 1.34 10.86
N LEU A 128 9.64 0.93 10.29
CA LEU A 128 10.23 1.62 9.15
C LEU A 128 9.87 0.92 7.85
N ASP A 129 9.05 1.60 7.04
CA ASP A 129 8.49 1.11 5.78
C ASP A 129 7.98 -0.32 5.86
N ALA A 130 7.33 -0.61 6.99
CA ALA A 130 6.85 -1.93 7.36
C ALA A 130 5.38 -1.85 7.77
N GLY A 131 4.63 -2.91 7.45
CA GLY A 131 3.29 -3.10 7.99
C GLY A 131 3.29 -3.30 9.51
N MET A 132 2.11 -3.42 10.11
CA MET A 132 1.93 -3.73 11.53
C MET A 132 1.58 -5.22 11.67
N PRO A 133 2.54 -6.12 12.00
CA PRO A 133 2.26 -7.55 12.11
C PRO A 133 1.19 -7.85 13.15
N ARG A 134 0.38 -8.87 12.87
CA ARG A 134 -0.66 -9.37 13.79
C ARG A 134 -0.25 -10.71 14.36
N ASP A 135 -0.74 -11.02 15.56
CA ASP A 135 -0.53 -12.33 16.17
C ASP A 135 -1.01 -13.45 15.24
N GLY A 136 -0.17 -14.47 15.10
CA GLY A 136 -0.39 -15.63 14.25
C GLY A 136 -0.25 -15.38 12.74
N VAL A 137 0.07 -14.16 12.31
CA VAL A 137 0.33 -13.87 10.89
C VAL A 137 1.83 -14.02 10.59
N PRO A 138 2.21 -14.85 9.61
CA PRO A 138 3.61 -15.03 9.22
C PRO A 138 4.11 -13.83 8.41
N ALA A 139 5.43 -13.58 8.44
CA ALA A 139 6.03 -12.46 7.73
C ALA A 139 5.81 -12.52 6.21
N LEU A 140 5.64 -13.73 5.65
CA LEU A 140 5.30 -13.93 4.24
C LEU A 140 4.06 -13.14 3.80
N ALA A 141 3.10 -12.91 4.70
CA ALA A 141 1.89 -12.15 4.38
C ALA A 141 2.16 -10.67 4.05
N ALA A 142 3.33 -10.13 4.43
CA ALA A 142 3.72 -8.76 4.16
C ALA A 142 4.40 -8.56 2.80
N VAL A 143 4.76 -9.64 2.07
CA VAL A 143 5.34 -9.51 0.72
C VAL A 143 4.27 -8.94 -0.23
N PRO A 144 4.56 -7.81 -0.91
CA PRO A 144 3.61 -7.20 -1.83
C PRO A 144 3.21 -8.14 -2.97
N ASP A 145 4.19 -8.76 -3.63
CA ASP A 145 3.96 -9.60 -4.81
C ASP A 145 3.31 -10.96 -4.44
N PRO A 146 2.06 -11.23 -4.88
CA PRO A 146 1.36 -12.48 -4.59
C PRO A 146 2.05 -13.72 -5.18
N ALA A 147 2.65 -13.61 -6.36
CA ALA A 147 3.33 -14.73 -7.01
C ALA A 147 4.60 -15.11 -6.25
N LEU A 148 5.31 -14.13 -5.68
CA LEU A 148 6.42 -14.39 -4.77
C LEU A 148 5.96 -15.08 -3.48
N ARG A 149 4.79 -14.70 -2.93
CA ARG A 149 4.19 -15.39 -1.77
C ARG A 149 3.89 -16.85 -2.06
N GLU A 150 3.20 -17.14 -3.16
CA GLU A 150 2.87 -18.50 -3.56
C GLU A 150 4.13 -19.34 -3.80
N LYS A 151 5.13 -18.78 -4.49
CA LYS A 151 6.41 -19.46 -4.74
C LYS A 151 7.16 -19.79 -3.44
N ALA A 152 7.19 -18.86 -2.48
CA ALA A 152 7.83 -19.10 -1.19
C ALA A 152 7.07 -20.12 -0.34
N ALA A 153 5.73 -20.07 -0.35
CA ALA A 153 4.89 -21.04 0.34
C ALA A 153 5.04 -22.45 -0.23
N ALA A 154 5.04 -22.60 -1.55
CA ALA A 154 5.22 -23.90 -2.23
C ALA A 154 6.57 -24.54 -1.86
N ARG A 155 7.66 -23.76 -1.90
CA ARG A 155 8.99 -24.22 -1.50
C ARG A 155 9.05 -24.71 -0.06
N GLY A 156 8.32 -24.05 0.85
CA GLY A 156 8.24 -24.47 2.24
C GLY A 156 7.55 -25.82 2.43
N THR A 157 6.65 -26.21 1.52
CA THR A 157 5.94 -27.50 1.58
C THR A 157 6.71 -28.66 0.94
N GLU A 158 7.70 -28.38 0.09
CA GLU A 158 8.53 -29.41 -0.57
C GLU A 158 9.50 -30.10 0.40
N GLY A 159 9.76 -29.50 1.58
CA GLY A 159 10.70 -29.99 2.60
C GLY A 159 10.15 -30.95 3.66
N GLY A 160 8.85 -31.31 3.63
CA GLY A 160 8.22 -32.17 4.65
C GLY A 160 7.70 -31.41 5.89
N ASP A 161 7.71 -32.04 7.06
CA ASP A 161 7.24 -31.46 8.34
C ASP A 161 8.26 -30.44 8.88
N GLY A 162 8.34 -29.26 8.27
CA GLY A 162 9.24 -28.18 8.68
C GLY A 162 9.42 -27.12 7.59
N PHE A 163 9.77 -25.89 7.98
CA PHE A 163 10.03 -24.79 7.04
C PHE A 163 11.47 -24.84 6.49
N GLU A 164 11.84 -25.96 5.86
CA GLU A 164 13.19 -26.16 5.33
C GLU A 164 13.43 -25.40 4.01
N GLY A 165 14.64 -24.86 3.84
CA GLY A 165 15.08 -24.22 2.59
C GLY A 165 15.28 -22.71 2.68
N VAL A 166 15.67 -22.11 1.55
CA VAL A 166 15.94 -20.68 1.41
C VAL A 166 15.25 -20.10 0.18
N LEU A 167 14.84 -18.85 0.27
CA LEU A 167 14.49 -18.02 -0.87
C LEU A 167 15.76 -17.32 -1.37
N PRO A 168 16.15 -17.49 -2.65
CA PRO A 168 17.33 -16.82 -3.19
C PRO A 168 17.14 -15.30 -3.17
N PRO A 169 18.24 -14.53 -3.03
CA PRO A 169 18.17 -13.09 -3.12
C PRO A 169 17.73 -12.65 -4.53
N PRO A 170 17.09 -11.48 -4.66
CA PRO A 170 16.71 -10.92 -5.96
C PRO A 170 17.94 -10.51 -6.77
N ASP A 171 17.85 -10.69 -8.09
CA ASP A 171 18.76 -10.03 -9.03
C ASP A 171 18.52 -8.51 -9.05
N ARG A 172 19.45 -7.76 -9.63
CA ARG A 172 19.44 -6.28 -9.62
C ARG A 172 18.12 -5.68 -10.14
N ASP A 173 17.55 -6.25 -11.18
CA ASP A 173 16.31 -5.82 -11.82
C ASP A 173 15.05 -6.37 -11.14
N GLU A 174 15.20 -7.29 -10.18
CA GLU A 174 14.09 -7.87 -9.42
C GLU A 174 13.78 -7.12 -8.12
N TRP A 175 14.67 -6.24 -7.64
CA TRP A 175 14.43 -5.42 -6.45
C TRP A 175 13.10 -4.66 -6.43
N PRO A 176 12.61 -4.07 -7.55
CA PRO A 176 11.30 -3.41 -7.59
C PRO A 176 10.10 -4.31 -7.19
N ARG A 177 10.25 -5.65 -7.21
CA ARG A 177 9.22 -6.58 -6.73
C ARG A 177 9.14 -6.68 -5.20
N TRP A 178 10.21 -6.29 -4.53
CA TRP A 178 10.34 -6.28 -3.07
C TRP A 178 10.06 -4.91 -2.48
N GLY A 179 10.34 -3.85 -3.24
CA GLY A 179 10.01 -2.47 -2.87
C GLY A 179 10.60 -1.49 -3.87
N SER A 180 10.08 -0.27 -3.87
CA SER A 180 10.57 0.81 -4.74
C SER A 180 12.06 1.10 -4.49
N THR A 181 12.87 1.16 -5.54
CA THR A 181 14.27 1.57 -5.48
C THR A 181 14.46 3.09 -5.63
N ALA A 182 13.37 3.87 -5.62
CA ALA A 182 13.41 5.31 -5.85
C ALA A 182 14.37 6.04 -4.89
N GLY A 183 15.29 6.82 -5.45
CA GLY A 183 16.29 7.58 -4.69
C GLY A 183 17.49 6.77 -4.20
N VAL A 184 17.51 5.44 -4.38
CA VAL A 184 18.70 4.63 -4.11
C VAL A 184 19.70 4.85 -5.25
N PRO A 185 20.93 5.34 -4.98
CA PRO A 185 21.94 5.50 -6.03
C PRO A 185 22.32 4.16 -6.67
N ASP A 186 22.64 4.15 -7.96
CA ASP A 186 23.00 2.90 -8.68
C ASP A 186 24.10 2.10 -7.98
N ALA A 187 25.15 2.76 -7.50
CA ALA A 187 26.22 2.09 -6.76
C ALA A 187 25.76 1.45 -5.44
N ALA A 188 24.77 2.05 -4.77
CA ALA A 188 24.17 1.48 -3.57
C ALA A 188 23.24 0.30 -3.91
N LEU A 189 22.51 0.37 -5.03
CA LEU A 189 21.70 -0.74 -5.53
C LEU A 189 22.57 -1.93 -5.97
N ASP A 190 23.71 -1.67 -6.61
CA ASP A 190 24.71 -2.69 -6.95
C ASP A 190 25.27 -3.34 -5.69
N ARG A 191 25.60 -2.54 -4.67
CA ARG A 191 26.05 -3.04 -3.36
C ARG A 191 24.97 -3.87 -2.66
N LEU A 192 23.72 -3.42 -2.70
CA LEU A 192 22.56 -4.13 -2.16
C LEU A 192 22.42 -5.50 -2.81
N THR A 193 22.46 -5.56 -4.14
CA THR A 193 22.42 -6.81 -4.90
C THR A 193 23.61 -7.73 -4.54
N ALA A 194 24.83 -7.20 -4.56
CA ALA A 194 26.04 -7.98 -4.32
C ALA A 194 26.16 -8.54 -2.89
N ARG A 195 25.51 -7.90 -1.90
CA ARG A 195 25.52 -8.33 -0.50
C ARG A 195 24.25 -9.03 -0.05
N ALA A 196 23.28 -9.21 -0.94
CA ALA A 196 22.03 -9.86 -0.60
C ALA A 196 22.26 -11.35 -0.24
N ALA A 197 21.72 -11.77 0.89
CA ALA A 197 21.81 -13.13 1.39
C ALA A 197 20.49 -13.89 1.11
N PRO A 198 20.51 -15.21 0.85
CA PRO A 198 19.28 -15.99 0.78
C PRO A 198 18.49 -15.92 2.08
N GLN A 199 17.17 -15.74 1.99
CA GLN A 199 16.29 -15.65 3.14
C GLN A 199 15.87 -17.05 3.60
N PRO A 200 16.13 -17.47 4.86
CA PRO A 200 15.65 -18.75 5.36
C PRO A 200 14.12 -18.84 5.40
N LEU A 201 13.50 -19.88 4.84
CA LEU A 201 12.04 -19.95 4.71
C LEU A 201 11.32 -20.00 6.07
N GLY A 202 11.95 -20.60 7.10
CA GLY A 202 11.40 -20.61 8.47
C GLY A 202 11.14 -19.23 9.03
N THR A 203 11.96 -18.23 8.66
CA THR A 203 11.77 -16.84 9.09
C THR A 203 10.52 -16.19 8.49
N LEU A 204 10.10 -16.66 7.31
CA LEU A 204 8.98 -16.08 6.57
C LEU A 204 7.67 -16.79 6.84
N LEU A 205 7.72 -18.12 6.99
CA LEU A 205 6.55 -18.98 7.07
C LEU A 205 6.08 -19.23 8.51
N GLN A 206 6.97 -19.10 9.50
CA GLN A 206 6.60 -19.27 10.90
C GLN A 206 5.67 -18.14 11.36
N PRO A 207 4.49 -18.47 11.92
CA PRO A 207 3.59 -17.46 12.51
C PRO A 207 4.26 -16.71 13.66
N LEU A 208 4.23 -15.38 13.62
CA LEU A 208 4.67 -14.55 14.75
C LEU A 208 3.71 -14.74 15.93
N ARG A 209 4.25 -15.07 17.10
CA ARG A 209 3.47 -15.14 18.36
C ARG A 209 3.71 -13.89 19.20
N LEU A 210 2.65 -13.12 19.43
CA LEU A 210 2.71 -11.87 20.19
C LEU A 210 1.93 -12.00 21.50
N ALA A 211 2.60 -11.70 22.61
CA ALA A 211 1.93 -11.51 23.88
C ALA A 211 1.15 -10.18 23.85
N ALA A 212 -0.06 -10.16 24.43
CA ALA A 212 -0.92 -8.96 24.48
C ALA A 212 -0.21 -7.72 25.09
N ALA A 213 0.77 -7.94 25.97
CA ALA A 213 1.57 -6.88 26.58
C ALA A 213 2.39 -6.05 25.58
N VAL A 214 2.65 -6.54 24.37
CA VAL A 214 3.38 -5.74 23.35
C VAL A 214 2.60 -4.49 22.94
N ALA A 215 1.26 -4.51 23.06
CA ALA A 215 0.41 -3.37 22.73
C ALA A 215 0.62 -2.15 23.66
N SER A 216 1.24 -2.33 24.84
CA SER A 216 1.59 -1.23 25.72
C SER A 216 2.91 -0.54 25.36
N VAL A 217 3.70 -1.11 24.43
CA VAL A 217 4.96 -0.51 23.98
C VAL A 217 4.64 0.60 22.98
N PRO A 218 5.10 1.85 23.20
CA PRO A 218 4.85 2.93 22.25
C PRO A 218 5.34 2.60 20.84
N ALA A 219 4.51 2.87 19.84
CA ALA A 219 4.81 2.66 18.42
C ALA A 219 5.08 3.98 17.71
N THR A 220 5.76 3.93 16.56
CA THR A 220 5.88 5.02 15.59
C THR A 220 6.03 4.44 14.19
N GLY A 221 5.31 4.96 13.21
CA GLY A 221 5.48 4.61 11.81
C GLY A 221 6.43 5.57 11.09
N VAL A 222 7.25 5.07 10.18
CA VAL A 222 8.02 5.87 9.23
C VAL A 222 7.74 5.31 7.84
N LEU A 223 7.08 6.10 6.99
CA LEU A 223 6.61 5.70 5.67
C LEU A 223 7.54 6.23 4.59
N CYS A 224 7.87 5.40 3.59
CA CYS A 224 8.62 5.85 2.43
C CYS A 224 7.65 6.16 1.29
N THR A 225 7.41 7.45 1.02
CA THR A 225 6.36 7.86 0.08
C THR A 225 6.65 7.45 -1.35
N GLY A 226 7.92 7.34 -1.73
CA GLY A 226 8.35 6.78 -3.02
C GLY A 226 8.11 5.27 -3.14
N ASN A 227 7.75 4.58 -2.04
CA ASN A 227 7.27 3.20 -2.05
C ASN A 227 5.73 3.10 -2.15
N GLY A 228 5.00 4.22 -2.11
CA GLY A 228 3.55 4.25 -2.31
C GLY A 228 2.69 4.31 -1.04
N ALA A 229 3.30 4.43 0.14
CA ALA A 229 2.59 4.71 1.39
C ALA A 229 2.91 6.11 1.89
N GLY A 230 1.87 6.95 2.02
CA GLY A 230 1.94 8.26 2.67
C GLY A 230 0.92 8.38 3.81
N ILE A 231 1.14 9.36 4.68
CA ILE A 231 0.23 9.72 5.77
C ILE A 231 -1.15 10.09 5.22
N GLY A 232 -1.20 10.82 4.10
CA GLY A 232 -2.46 11.16 3.42
C GLY A 232 -3.23 9.91 2.99
N MET A 233 -2.55 8.91 2.44
CA MET A 233 -3.15 7.62 2.06
C MET A 233 -3.62 6.81 3.27
N LEU A 234 -2.93 6.89 4.41
CA LEU A 234 -3.41 6.29 5.66
C LEU A 234 -4.63 7.01 6.22
N GLN A 235 -4.62 8.35 6.22
CA GLN A 235 -5.76 9.15 6.67
C GLN A 235 -6.99 8.88 5.80
N LEU A 236 -6.82 8.76 4.49
CA LEU A 236 -7.89 8.40 3.57
C LEU A 236 -8.54 7.08 3.99
N GLN A 237 -7.76 6.05 4.30
CA GLN A 237 -8.29 4.76 4.77
C GLN A 237 -8.99 4.86 6.13
N VAL A 238 -8.50 5.69 7.06
CA VAL A 238 -9.21 5.99 8.31
C VAL A 238 -10.58 6.62 8.02
N ASP A 239 -10.64 7.59 7.10
CA ASP A 239 -11.88 8.28 6.73
C ASP A 239 -12.89 7.37 6.01
N PHE A 240 -12.40 6.31 5.36
CA PHE A 240 -13.21 5.22 4.81
C PHE A 240 -13.59 4.15 5.84
N GLY A 241 -13.11 4.26 7.08
CA GLY A 241 -13.47 3.38 8.19
C GLY A 241 -12.63 2.11 8.30
N ASP A 242 -11.37 2.13 7.86
CA ASP A 242 -10.44 1.02 8.13
C ASP A 242 -10.26 0.83 9.65
N PRO A 243 -10.63 -0.35 10.20
CA PRO A 243 -10.64 -0.55 11.64
C PRO A 243 -9.23 -0.63 12.24
N ALA A 244 -8.25 -1.12 11.48
CA ALA A 244 -6.87 -1.25 11.98
C ALA A 244 -6.21 0.13 12.07
N LEU A 245 -6.35 0.94 11.02
CA LEU A 245 -5.82 2.32 11.01
C LEU A 245 -6.61 3.23 11.96
N GLY A 246 -7.93 3.03 12.08
CA GLY A 246 -8.75 3.72 13.08
C GLY A 246 -8.23 3.50 14.51
N ALA A 247 -7.88 2.26 14.86
CA ALA A 247 -7.28 1.97 16.16
C ALA A 247 -5.91 2.65 16.36
N LEU A 248 -5.10 2.81 15.30
CA LEU A 248 -3.83 3.56 15.38
C LEU A 248 -4.08 5.07 15.57
N ALA A 249 -5.10 5.62 14.92
CA ALA A 249 -5.51 7.02 15.09
C ALA A 249 -6.01 7.28 16.51
N ASP A 250 -6.87 6.41 17.05
CA ASP A 250 -7.38 6.49 18.43
C ASP A 250 -6.26 6.37 19.48
N ALA A 251 -5.29 5.47 19.25
CA ALA A 251 -4.10 5.33 20.08
C ALA A 251 -3.11 6.51 19.93
N GLY A 252 -3.35 7.40 18.96
CA GLY A 252 -2.50 8.55 18.67
C GLY A 252 -1.10 8.14 18.23
N VAL A 253 -0.94 7.07 17.44
CA VAL A 253 0.38 6.65 16.94
C VAL A 253 0.96 7.74 16.02
N PRO A 254 2.21 8.19 16.25
CA PRO A 254 2.86 9.15 15.37
C PRO A 254 3.42 8.47 14.11
N PHE A 255 3.41 9.22 13.01
CA PHE A 255 3.95 8.87 11.72
C PHE A 255 4.93 9.94 11.21
N PHE A 256 5.92 9.49 10.45
CA PHE A 256 6.82 10.32 9.66
C PHE A 256 6.81 9.85 8.21
N GLU A 257 7.21 10.73 7.30
CA GLU A 257 7.43 10.40 5.89
C GLU A 257 8.89 10.66 5.52
N LEU A 258 9.41 9.85 4.60
CA LEU A 258 10.67 10.07 3.91
C LEU A 258 10.40 10.03 2.39
N PRO A 259 10.90 11.01 1.62
CA PRO A 259 10.66 11.12 0.17
C PRO A 259 11.58 10.18 -0.62
N THR A 260 11.51 8.88 -0.35
CA THR A 260 12.34 7.85 -0.99
C THR A 260 11.58 6.54 -1.13
N GLY A 261 12.15 5.57 -1.83
CA GLY A 261 11.68 4.19 -1.90
C GLY A 261 12.01 3.38 -0.64
N HIS A 262 11.96 2.06 -0.76
CA HIS A 262 11.91 1.12 0.35
C HIS A 262 13.18 1.03 1.21
N TRP A 263 14.32 1.54 0.74
CA TRP A 263 15.62 1.47 1.45
C TRP A 263 16.16 2.85 1.86
N PRO A 264 15.51 3.57 2.79
CA PRO A 264 15.97 4.88 3.28
C PRO A 264 17.37 4.86 3.90
N MET A 265 17.83 3.69 4.35
CA MET A 265 19.19 3.44 4.85
C MET A 265 20.26 3.79 3.80
N LEU A 266 19.92 3.60 2.52
CA LEU A 266 20.81 3.71 1.38
C LEU A 266 20.60 5.00 0.59
N SER A 267 19.38 5.51 0.57
CA SER A 267 19.00 6.70 -0.21
C SER A 267 19.10 8.00 0.59
N CYS A 268 18.69 8.00 1.87
CA CYS A 268 18.68 9.21 2.70
C CYS A 268 19.07 8.99 4.18
N PRO A 269 20.21 8.32 4.47
CA PRO A 269 20.58 7.90 5.83
C PRO A 269 20.66 9.05 6.85
N ALA A 270 21.10 10.24 6.43
CA ALA A 270 21.15 11.41 7.31
C ALA A 270 19.76 11.96 7.67
N GLU A 271 18.81 11.93 6.74
CA GLU A 271 17.43 12.36 7.00
C GLU A 271 16.71 11.35 7.88
N LEU A 272 16.86 10.06 7.57
CA LEU A 272 16.36 8.98 8.39
C LEU A 272 16.88 9.07 9.83
N ALA A 273 18.17 9.28 10.07
CA ALA A 273 18.70 9.39 11.42
C ALA A 273 18.02 10.53 12.21
N ARG A 274 17.74 11.66 11.58
CA ARG A 274 16.97 12.76 12.19
C ARG A 274 15.54 12.35 12.50
N VAL A 275 14.88 11.62 11.59
CA VAL A 275 13.54 11.08 11.81
C VAL A 275 13.53 10.10 12.99
N LEU A 276 14.49 9.18 13.07
CA LEU A 276 14.61 8.22 14.17
C LEU A 276 14.83 8.90 15.53
N LEU A 277 15.61 9.98 15.59
CA LEU A 277 15.78 10.79 16.81
C LEU A 277 14.47 11.49 17.22
N ARG A 278 13.73 12.05 16.25
CA ARG A 278 12.41 12.66 16.53
C ARG A 278 11.37 11.62 16.93
N ALA A 279 11.42 10.44 16.31
CA ALA A 279 10.61 9.29 16.67
C ALA A 279 10.92 8.82 18.09
N ALA A 280 12.20 8.75 18.50
CA ALA A 280 12.60 8.45 19.87
C ALA A 280 12.03 9.46 20.88
N ALA A 281 11.94 10.74 20.51
CA ALA A 281 11.31 11.79 21.33
C ALA A 281 9.76 11.79 21.31
N GLY A 282 9.12 10.90 20.54
CA GLY A 282 7.65 10.79 20.45
C GLY A 282 6.98 11.81 19.54
N GLY A 283 7.78 12.52 18.73
CA GLY A 283 7.28 13.40 17.69
C GLY A 283 6.68 12.62 16.52
N GLY A 284 6.14 13.37 15.55
CA GLY A 284 5.51 12.83 14.34
C GLY A 284 4.08 13.36 14.18
N HIS A 285 3.52 13.16 13.00
CA HIS A 285 2.14 13.49 12.70
C HIS A 285 1.21 12.39 13.25
N ARG A 286 0.06 12.75 13.81
CA ARG A 286 -0.94 11.78 14.27
C ARG A 286 -2.14 11.85 13.34
N LEU A 287 -2.59 10.69 12.87
CA LEU A 287 -3.82 10.59 12.10
C LEU A 287 -4.97 11.16 12.93
N ALA A 288 -5.89 11.85 12.27
CA ALA A 288 -7.13 12.28 12.88
C ALA A 288 -8.01 11.05 13.10
N PRO A 289 -8.50 10.80 14.33
CA PRO A 289 -9.51 9.79 14.59
C PRO A 289 -10.76 10.03 13.76
N PHE A 290 -11.52 8.96 13.53
CA PHE A 290 -12.80 9.05 12.87
C PHE A 290 -13.75 9.98 13.64
N ASP A 291 -14.23 11.05 12.99
CA ASP A 291 -15.20 11.97 13.59
C ASP A 291 -16.60 11.36 13.53
N ALA A 292 -17.04 10.74 14.64
CA ALA A 292 -18.37 10.15 14.74
C ALA A 292 -19.53 11.17 14.56
N ALA A 293 -19.27 12.48 14.68
CA ALA A 293 -20.28 13.51 14.43
C ALA A 293 -20.49 13.81 12.94
N ARG A 294 -19.63 13.32 12.05
CA ARG A 294 -19.76 13.46 10.60
C ARG A 294 -19.89 12.09 9.95
N PRO A 295 -20.79 11.91 8.96
CA PRO A 295 -20.80 10.67 8.21
C PRO A 295 -19.44 10.47 7.51
N PRO A 296 -18.99 9.21 7.36
CA PRO A 296 -17.82 8.87 6.54
C PRO A 296 -17.91 9.52 5.17
N ALA A 297 -16.77 9.85 4.56
CA ALA A 297 -16.73 10.57 3.28
C ALA A 297 -17.66 9.94 2.23
N HIS A 298 -17.62 8.62 2.09
CA HIS A 298 -18.43 7.87 1.15
C HIS A 298 -19.95 7.87 1.42
N LEU A 299 -20.39 8.26 2.62
CA LEU A 299 -21.81 8.39 2.99
C LEU A 299 -22.29 9.85 2.98
N ARG A 300 -21.43 10.80 2.61
CA ARG A 300 -21.83 12.20 2.46
C ARG A 300 -22.67 12.39 1.20
N PRO A 301 -23.55 13.41 1.15
CA PRO A 301 -24.43 13.64 0.01
C PRO A 301 -23.67 13.87 -1.30
N PHE A 302 -24.27 13.44 -2.42
CA PHE A 302 -23.82 13.80 -3.76
C PHE A 302 -23.84 15.34 -3.95
N PRO A 303 -22.84 15.96 -4.62
CA PRO A 303 -22.74 17.40 -4.71
C PRO A 303 -23.79 18.05 -5.61
N LEU A 304 -24.59 17.31 -6.38
CA LEU A 304 -25.69 17.89 -7.16
C LEU A 304 -27.03 17.52 -6.55
N ASP A 305 -27.99 18.45 -6.62
CA ASP A 305 -29.37 18.16 -6.26
C ASP A 305 -30.02 17.33 -7.38
N VAL A 306 -30.22 16.04 -7.10
CA VAL A 306 -30.73 15.05 -8.05
C VAL A 306 -31.90 14.34 -7.38
N PRO A 307 -33.11 14.39 -7.98
CA PRO A 307 -34.24 13.64 -7.46
C PRO A 307 -33.93 12.16 -7.36
N GLU A 308 -34.40 11.51 -6.29
CA GLU A 308 -34.29 10.06 -6.14
C GLU A 308 -34.95 9.36 -7.33
N ARG A 309 -34.27 8.34 -7.86
CA ARG A 309 -34.67 7.59 -9.05
C ARG A 309 -34.86 6.14 -8.69
N ALA A 310 -35.89 5.52 -9.27
CA ALA A 310 -36.08 4.08 -9.15
C ALA A 310 -34.86 3.35 -9.74
N ARG A 311 -34.38 2.33 -9.02
CA ARG A 311 -33.29 1.47 -9.47
C ARG A 311 -33.71 0.01 -9.46
N GLU A 312 -33.26 -0.74 -10.43
CA GLU A 312 -33.51 -2.17 -10.59
C GLU A 312 -32.22 -2.94 -10.33
N ARG A 313 -32.22 -3.79 -9.30
CA ARG A 313 -31.04 -4.56 -8.89
C ARG A 313 -31.05 -5.95 -9.53
N THR A 314 -30.02 -6.23 -10.32
CA THR A 314 -29.79 -7.54 -10.94
C THR A 314 -28.38 -8.01 -10.59
N GLY A 315 -28.28 -9.00 -9.68
CA GLY A 315 -27.00 -9.47 -9.16
C GLY A 315 -26.18 -8.34 -8.53
N HIS A 316 -25.03 -8.05 -9.13
CA HIS A 316 -24.08 -7.02 -8.67
C HIS A 316 -24.28 -5.65 -9.34
N VAL A 317 -25.29 -5.51 -10.21
CA VAL A 317 -25.56 -4.29 -10.96
C VAL A 317 -26.87 -3.66 -10.48
N ASP A 318 -26.86 -2.34 -10.28
CA ASP A 318 -28.08 -1.54 -10.14
C ASP A 318 -28.27 -0.69 -11.39
N LEU A 319 -29.37 -0.89 -12.10
CA LEU A 319 -29.76 -0.16 -13.31
C LEU A 319 -30.72 0.98 -12.97
N TYR A 320 -30.49 2.13 -13.61
CA TYR A 320 -31.27 3.35 -13.48
C TYR A 320 -31.81 3.71 -14.87
N PRO A 321 -33.06 3.35 -15.18
CA PRO A 321 -33.64 3.62 -16.48
C PRO A 321 -33.92 5.14 -16.66
N PRO A 322 -33.78 5.67 -17.88
CA PRO A 322 -34.20 7.03 -18.19
C PRO A 322 -35.72 7.13 -18.34
N ASP A 323 -36.25 8.36 -18.27
CA ASP A 323 -37.65 8.67 -18.61
C ASP A 323 -37.83 8.72 -20.14
N ALA A 324 -37.52 7.62 -20.83
CA ALA A 324 -37.59 7.52 -22.28
C ALA A 324 -37.94 6.12 -22.77
N GLU A 325 -38.57 6.07 -23.95
CA GLU A 325 -38.90 4.81 -24.63
C GLU A 325 -37.75 4.34 -25.53
N GLY A 326 -37.64 3.01 -25.67
CA GLY A 326 -36.69 2.34 -26.56
C GLY A 326 -35.25 2.27 -26.04
N PRO A 327 -34.35 1.58 -26.77
CA PRO A 327 -32.94 1.44 -26.41
C PRO A 327 -32.20 2.78 -26.36
N ARG A 328 -31.42 3.01 -25.30
CA ARG A 328 -30.64 4.23 -25.06
C ARG A 328 -29.17 3.89 -24.80
N PRO A 329 -28.23 4.82 -25.08
CA PRO A 329 -26.85 4.67 -24.63
C PRO A 329 -26.76 4.42 -23.13
N ALA A 330 -25.69 3.75 -22.69
CA ALA A 330 -25.49 3.42 -21.28
C ALA A 330 -24.18 3.94 -20.70
N VAL A 331 -24.17 4.22 -19.39
CA VAL A 331 -22.96 4.52 -18.61
C VAL A 331 -22.87 3.53 -17.44
N LEU A 332 -21.77 2.79 -17.32
CA LEU A 332 -21.46 1.97 -16.16
C LEU A 332 -20.44 2.68 -15.26
N PHE A 333 -20.85 3.00 -14.04
CA PHE A 333 -19.98 3.56 -13.00
C PHE A 333 -19.33 2.43 -12.17
N VAL A 334 -18.00 2.44 -12.13
CA VAL A 334 -17.15 1.44 -11.48
C VAL A 334 -16.43 2.10 -10.30
N HIS A 335 -16.75 1.67 -9.08
CA HIS A 335 -16.21 2.29 -7.87
C HIS A 335 -14.71 2.06 -7.68
N GLY A 336 -14.12 2.83 -6.75
CA GLY A 336 -12.74 2.66 -6.33
C GLY A 336 -12.53 1.54 -5.31
N GLY A 337 -11.28 1.29 -4.95
CA GLY A 337 -10.90 0.35 -3.90
C GLY A 337 -9.38 0.26 -3.75
N PRO A 338 -8.86 -0.73 -3.00
CA PRO A 338 -9.63 -1.78 -2.33
C PRO A 338 -10.49 -1.28 -1.17
N LEU A 339 -11.61 -1.96 -0.90
CA LEU A 339 -12.53 -1.62 0.20
C LEU A 339 -12.66 -2.80 1.17
N PRO A 340 -12.83 -2.54 2.49
CA PRO A 340 -12.97 -3.62 3.47
C PRO A 340 -14.06 -4.64 3.08
N PRO A 341 -13.78 -5.95 3.16
CA PRO A 341 -14.79 -6.99 2.96
C PRO A 341 -15.99 -6.74 3.89
N GLY A 342 -17.20 -6.74 3.33
CA GLY A 342 -18.41 -6.57 4.13
C GLY A 342 -18.73 -5.13 4.54
N ALA A 343 -18.08 -4.11 3.98
CA ALA A 343 -18.50 -2.72 4.14
C ALA A 343 -20.01 -2.56 3.85
N ARG A 344 -20.72 -1.82 4.70
CA ARG A 344 -22.16 -1.56 4.60
C ARG A 344 -22.46 -0.08 4.89
N PRO A 345 -23.28 0.60 4.05
CA PRO A 345 -23.77 0.13 2.75
C PRO A 345 -22.62 -0.11 1.75
N GLY A 346 -22.84 -1.01 0.78
CA GLY A 346 -21.86 -1.28 -0.28
C GLY A 346 -21.76 -0.10 -1.25
N PRO A 347 -20.72 -0.03 -2.11
CA PRO A 347 -20.45 1.14 -2.94
C PRO A 347 -21.59 1.57 -3.87
N ARG A 348 -22.29 0.62 -4.49
CA ARG A 348 -23.48 0.90 -5.31
C ARG A 348 -24.64 1.56 -4.53
N ASP A 349 -24.64 1.43 -3.20
CA ASP A 349 -25.62 2.02 -2.30
C ASP A 349 -25.14 3.36 -1.69
N TRP A 350 -23.94 3.84 -2.04
CA TRP A 350 -23.44 5.13 -1.58
C TRP A 350 -24.16 6.30 -2.27
N PRO A 351 -24.46 7.41 -1.57
CA PRO A 351 -25.10 8.58 -2.17
C PRO A 351 -24.36 9.10 -3.40
N LEU A 352 -23.03 9.00 -3.42
CA LEU A 352 -22.20 9.38 -4.57
C LEU A 352 -22.60 8.64 -5.85
N PHE A 353 -22.64 7.31 -5.82
CA PHE A 353 -22.90 6.49 -7.01
C PHE A 353 -24.38 6.52 -7.41
N GLN A 354 -25.30 6.55 -6.43
CA GLN A 354 -26.73 6.79 -6.68
C GLN A 354 -26.95 8.16 -7.35
N GLY A 355 -26.23 9.19 -6.89
CA GLY A 355 -26.28 10.53 -7.43
C GLY A 355 -25.76 10.62 -8.88
N TYR A 356 -24.58 10.05 -9.16
CA TYR A 356 -24.06 9.96 -10.53
C TYR A 356 -25.02 9.23 -11.47
N ALA A 357 -25.54 8.07 -11.05
CA ALA A 357 -26.45 7.27 -11.86
C ALA A 357 -27.79 7.98 -12.09
N GLY A 358 -28.38 8.55 -11.05
CA GLY A 358 -29.60 9.34 -11.16
C GLY A 358 -29.43 10.58 -12.05
N TYR A 359 -28.27 11.25 -11.96
CA TYR A 359 -27.95 12.44 -12.75
C TYR A 359 -27.79 12.12 -14.23
N ALA A 360 -27.18 10.98 -14.56
CA ALA A 360 -27.07 10.45 -15.92
C ALA A 360 -28.43 10.00 -16.47
N ALA A 361 -29.21 9.24 -15.69
CA ALA A 361 -30.55 8.79 -16.07
C ALA A 361 -31.51 9.96 -16.38
N ALA A 362 -31.43 11.03 -15.59
CA ALA A 362 -32.18 12.28 -15.82
C ALA A 362 -31.80 12.99 -17.14
N ARG A 363 -30.69 12.60 -17.78
CA ARG A 363 -30.24 13.09 -19.09
C ARG A 363 -30.53 12.12 -20.23
N GLY A 364 -31.32 11.09 -19.98
CA GLY A 364 -31.84 10.21 -21.02
C GLY A 364 -30.92 9.05 -21.42
N VAL A 365 -29.92 8.71 -20.61
CA VAL A 365 -29.15 7.47 -20.81
C VAL A 365 -29.55 6.43 -19.78
N VAL A 366 -29.31 5.15 -20.05
CA VAL A 366 -29.35 4.14 -19.00
C VAL A 366 -28.10 4.30 -18.15
N ALA A 367 -28.25 4.41 -16.84
CA ALA A 367 -27.11 4.41 -15.94
C ALA A 367 -27.05 3.10 -15.16
N ALA A 368 -25.84 2.64 -14.85
CA ALA A 368 -25.62 1.42 -14.10
C ALA A 368 -24.49 1.62 -13.10
N THR A 369 -24.60 1.03 -11.91
CA THR A 369 -23.50 0.95 -10.94
C THR A 369 -23.19 -0.51 -10.66
N VAL A 370 -21.92 -0.89 -10.62
CA VAL A 370 -21.48 -2.26 -10.29
C VAL A 370 -20.89 -2.32 -8.88
N GLU A 371 -21.11 -3.43 -8.18
CA GLU A 371 -20.36 -3.83 -6.99
C GLU A 371 -19.36 -4.94 -7.37
N HIS A 372 -18.07 -4.75 -7.10
CA HIS A 372 -17.01 -5.73 -7.45
C HIS A 372 -16.15 -6.12 -6.24
N ARG A 373 -15.47 -7.27 -6.36
CA ARG A 373 -14.71 -7.92 -5.27
C ARG A 373 -13.34 -7.30 -4.99
N LEU A 374 -13.11 -6.02 -5.28
CA LEU A 374 -11.81 -5.38 -5.01
C LEU A 374 -11.69 -5.06 -3.52
N HIS A 375 -11.28 -6.06 -2.72
CA HIS A 375 -11.15 -5.94 -1.27
C HIS A 375 -9.71 -5.91 -0.77
N ALA A 376 -8.80 -6.46 -1.57
CA ALA A 376 -7.37 -6.32 -1.46
C ALA A 376 -6.77 -6.07 -2.85
N VAL A 377 -5.52 -5.61 -2.87
CA VAL A 377 -4.76 -5.44 -4.11
C VAL A 377 -4.65 -6.75 -4.90
N THR A 378 -4.66 -7.90 -4.23
CA THR A 378 -4.67 -9.21 -4.92
C THR A 378 -5.93 -9.49 -5.72
N ASP A 379 -7.00 -8.72 -5.51
CA ASP A 379 -8.31 -9.01 -6.06
C ASP A 379 -8.58 -8.30 -7.38
N TYR A 380 -7.63 -7.51 -7.92
CA TYR A 380 -7.77 -6.85 -9.22
C TYR A 380 -8.21 -7.81 -10.35
N PRO A 381 -7.65 -9.04 -10.48
CA PRO A 381 -8.15 -10.01 -11.45
C PRO A 381 -9.63 -10.36 -11.28
N ALA A 382 -10.07 -10.65 -10.04
CA ALA A 382 -11.46 -11.00 -9.77
C ALA A 382 -12.40 -9.80 -9.98
N ALA A 383 -11.95 -8.59 -9.62
CA ALA A 383 -12.69 -7.36 -9.84
C ALA A 383 -12.82 -7.02 -11.34
N ALA A 384 -11.80 -7.29 -12.16
CA ALA A 384 -11.89 -7.15 -13.61
C ALA A 384 -12.95 -8.09 -14.20
N ASP A 385 -12.97 -9.37 -13.77
CA ASP A 385 -13.99 -10.33 -14.19
C ASP A 385 -15.41 -9.86 -13.79
N ASP A 386 -15.58 -9.27 -12.59
CA ASP A 386 -16.85 -8.71 -12.13
C ASP A 386 -17.30 -7.52 -13.00
N VAL A 387 -16.38 -6.62 -13.35
CA VAL A 387 -16.66 -5.47 -14.23
C VAL A 387 -17.05 -5.94 -15.63
N ALA A 388 -16.32 -6.91 -16.20
CA ALA A 388 -16.66 -7.49 -17.50
C ALA A 388 -18.05 -8.16 -17.48
N ALA A 389 -18.38 -8.91 -16.43
CA ALA A 389 -19.71 -9.50 -16.27
C ALA A 389 -20.83 -8.45 -16.12
N ALA A 390 -20.53 -7.34 -15.43
CA ALA A 390 -21.46 -6.21 -15.31
C ALA A 390 -21.70 -5.52 -16.66
N VAL A 391 -20.64 -5.32 -17.46
CA VAL A 391 -20.76 -4.79 -18.83
C VAL A 391 -21.69 -5.66 -19.68
N GLU A 392 -21.50 -6.97 -19.66
CA GLU A 392 -22.37 -7.89 -20.41
C GLU A 392 -23.81 -7.86 -19.91
N THR A 393 -24.02 -7.76 -18.60
CA THR A 393 -25.36 -7.61 -17.99
C THR A 393 -26.05 -6.33 -18.46
N VAL A 394 -25.32 -5.20 -18.48
CA VAL A 394 -25.85 -3.91 -18.93
C VAL A 394 -26.15 -3.94 -20.43
N ARG A 395 -25.24 -4.47 -21.26
CA ARG A 395 -25.42 -4.55 -22.71
C ARG A 395 -26.55 -5.49 -23.13
N ALA A 396 -26.88 -6.49 -22.32
CA ALA A 396 -27.98 -7.41 -22.58
C ALA A 396 -29.36 -6.85 -22.19
N ASP A 397 -29.45 -5.75 -21.45
CA ASP A 397 -30.74 -5.16 -21.08
C ASP A 397 -31.43 -4.57 -22.32
N PRO A 398 -32.71 -4.88 -22.58
CA PRO A 398 -33.41 -4.44 -23.79
C PRO A 398 -33.61 -2.92 -23.90
N ARG A 399 -33.39 -2.17 -22.81
CA ARG A 399 -33.43 -0.71 -22.78
C ARG A 399 -32.07 -0.08 -23.12
N VAL A 400 -31.02 -0.89 -23.25
CA VAL A 400 -29.67 -0.43 -23.59
C VAL A 400 -29.42 -0.61 -25.08
N ASP A 401 -28.84 0.40 -25.70
CA ASP A 401 -28.19 0.26 -26.99
C ASP A 401 -26.80 -0.38 -26.79
N PRO A 402 -26.61 -1.64 -27.19
CA PRO A 402 -25.40 -2.39 -26.86
C PRO A 402 -24.15 -1.89 -27.60
N ASP A 403 -24.30 -1.00 -28.59
CA ASP A 403 -23.22 -0.40 -29.39
C ASP A 403 -22.83 1.01 -28.93
N ARG A 404 -23.47 1.51 -27.85
CA ARG A 404 -23.22 2.84 -27.27
C ARG A 404 -23.12 2.78 -25.75
N VAL A 405 -21.98 2.31 -25.25
CA VAL A 405 -21.71 2.23 -23.81
C VAL A 405 -20.47 3.04 -23.44
N ALA A 406 -20.49 3.67 -22.26
CA ALA A 406 -19.34 4.29 -21.63
C ALA A 406 -19.03 3.59 -20.30
N LEU A 407 -17.74 3.49 -19.97
CA LEU A 407 -17.25 2.98 -18.69
C LEU A 407 -16.61 4.12 -17.91
N TRP A 408 -16.95 4.25 -16.63
CA TRP A 408 -16.47 5.34 -15.79
C TRP A 408 -15.87 4.82 -14.47
N PHE A 409 -14.55 4.90 -14.35
CA PHE A 409 -13.77 4.39 -13.22
C PHE A 409 -13.38 5.50 -12.22
N PHE A 410 -13.36 5.19 -10.93
CA PHE A 410 -13.05 6.15 -9.87
C PHE A 410 -11.91 5.66 -8.99
N SER A 411 -11.01 6.55 -8.55
CA SER A 411 -9.95 6.22 -7.57
C SER A 411 -9.17 4.94 -7.96
N GLY A 412 -8.98 4.00 -7.03
CA GLY A 412 -8.36 2.70 -7.28
C GLY A 412 -9.15 1.74 -8.18
N GLY A 413 -10.26 2.17 -8.77
CA GLY A 413 -10.87 1.50 -9.93
C GLY A 413 -10.12 1.79 -11.22
N GLY A 414 -9.29 2.85 -11.25
CA GLY A 414 -8.48 3.25 -12.40
C GLY A 414 -7.64 2.13 -13.03
N PRO A 415 -6.96 1.24 -12.28
CA PRO A 415 -6.20 0.14 -12.86
C PRO A 415 -7.03 -0.86 -13.66
N LEU A 416 -8.33 -1.01 -13.35
CA LEU A 416 -9.27 -1.85 -14.10
C LEU A 416 -9.55 -1.29 -15.51
N ALA A 417 -9.26 -0.01 -15.77
CA ALA A 417 -9.41 0.60 -17.09
C ALA A 417 -8.39 0.08 -18.13
N ALA A 418 -7.28 -0.53 -17.69
CA ALA A 418 -6.16 -0.89 -18.56
C ALA A 418 -6.55 -1.86 -19.69
N GLU A 419 -7.40 -2.86 -19.42
CA GLU A 419 -7.84 -3.81 -20.44
C GLU A 419 -8.71 -3.15 -21.53
N TRP A 420 -9.56 -2.20 -21.13
CA TRP A 420 -10.46 -1.45 -22.01
C TRP A 420 -9.72 -0.43 -22.87
N LEU A 421 -8.59 0.09 -22.37
CA LEU A 421 -7.69 0.97 -23.13
C LEU A 421 -6.82 0.18 -24.10
N SER A 422 -6.34 -1.01 -23.71
CA SER A 422 -5.40 -1.78 -24.52
C SER A 422 -6.04 -2.34 -25.80
N ALA A 423 -7.31 -2.74 -25.71
CA ALA A 423 -8.07 -3.28 -26.83
C ALA A 423 -9.55 -2.82 -26.74
N PRO A 424 -9.84 -1.55 -27.05
CA PRO A 424 -11.19 -1.02 -26.96
C PRO A 424 -12.16 -1.81 -27.85
N PRO A 425 -13.26 -2.34 -27.30
CA PRO A 425 -14.26 -2.97 -28.14
C PRO A 425 -15.03 -1.91 -28.95
N PRO A 426 -15.53 -2.24 -30.15
CA PRO A 426 -16.12 -1.26 -31.08
C PRO A 426 -17.42 -0.60 -30.55
N TRP A 427 -18.05 -1.19 -29.53
CA TRP A 427 -19.23 -0.65 -28.87
C TRP A 427 -18.90 0.39 -27.78
N LEU A 428 -17.64 0.44 -27.32
CA LEU A 428 -17.22 1.35 -26.27
C LEU A 428 -17.01 2.74 -26.87
N ARG A 429 -17.82 3.71 -26.42
CA ARG A 429 -17.82 5.07 -26.98
C ARG A 429 -17.06 6.08 -26.15
N CYS A 430 -16.83 5.78 -24.88
CA CYS A 430 -16.07 6.65 -23.99
C CYS A 430 -15.54 5.86 -22.79
N LEU A 431 -14.32 6.15 -22.40
CA LEU A 431 -13.76 5.74 -21.12
C LEU A 431 -13.51 6.97 -20.26
N ALA A 432 -14.12 7.01 -19.08
CA ALA A 432 -14.01 8.11 -18.15
C ALA A 432 -13.28 7.68 -16.87
N THR A 433 -12.52 8.60 -16.30
CA THR A 433 -11.83 8.41 -15.03
C THR A 433 -11.96 9.66 -14.16
N THR A 434 -12.09 9.48 -12.85
CA THR A 434 -12.20 10.61 -11.90
C THR A 434 -11.32 10.34 -10.68
N TYR A 435 -10.40 11.29 -10.40
CA TYR A 435 -9.27 11.15 -9.46
C TYR A 435 -8.64 9.75 -9.49
N PRO A 436 -8.27 9.23 -10.68
CA PRO A 436 -7.89 7.83 -10.80
C PRO A 436 -6.47 7.56 -10.29
N ILE A 437 -6.26 6.33 -9.83
CA ILE A 437 -4.92 5.74 -9.75
C ILE A 437 -4.67 5.06 -11.11
N LEU A 438 -3.71 5.54 -11.90
CA LEU A 438 -3.48 5.10 -13.29
C LEU A 438 -2.22 4.24 -13.48
N ALA A 439 -1.57 3.91 -12.37
CA ALA A 439 -0.54 2.89 -12.26
C ALA A 439 -0.58 2.32 -10.83
N PRO A 440 -0.40 1.00 -10.63
CA PRO A 440 -0.25 0.42 -9.31
C PRO A 440 0.91 1.09 -8.57
N LEU A 441 0.68 1.43 -7.31
CA LEU A 441 1.73 1.96 -6.45
C LEU A 441 2.78 0.87 -6.16
N PRO A 442 4.05 1.21 -5.91
CA PRO A 442 5.11 0.19 -5.79
C PRO A 442 4.84 -0.86 -4.69
N ASN A 443 4.35 -0.44 -3.53
CA ASN A 443 3.97 -1.31 -2.41
C ASN A 443 2.73 -2.19 -2.65
N TRP A 444 2.03 -2.04 -3.78
CA TRP A 444 0.93 -2.92 -4.15
C TRP A 444 1.42 -4.27 -4.66
N GLY A 445 2.65 -4.36 -5.16
CA GLY A 445 3.21 -5.62 -5.65
C GLY A 445 2.43 -6.22 -6.83
N LEU A 446 1.68 -5.40 -7.58
CA LEU A 446 1.08 -5.83 -8.83
C LEU A 446 2.15 -5.82 -9.93
N PRO A 447 2.38 -6.95 -10.61
CA PRO A 447 3.33 -7.00 -11.72
C PRO A 447 2.91 -6.08 -12.86
N GLY A 448 3.88 -5.66 -13.69
CA GLY A 448 3.65 -4.80 -14.85
C GLY A 448 2.63 -5.35 -15.87
N GLY A 449 2.09 -4.48 -16.72
CA GLY A 449 1.24 -4.84 -17.86
C GLY A 449 -0.27 -4.80 -17.63
N ARG A 450 -0.85 -5.76 -16.89
CA ARG A 450 -2.32 -5.99 -16.94
C ARG A 450 -3.16 -4.86 -16.34
N PHE A 451 -2.68 -4.23 -15.26
CA PHE A 451 -3.41 -3.20 -14.52
C PHE A 451 -2.68 -1.86 -14.54
N ARG A 452 -2.01 -1.55 -15.66
CA ARG A 452 -1.25 -0.30 -15.85
C ARG A 452 -1.86 0.53 -16.98
N PRO A 453 -2.90 1.36 -16.71
CA PRO A 453 -3.48 2.25 -17.70
C PRO A 453 -2.46 3.10 -18.46
N ALA A 454 -1.39 3.55 -17.81
CA ALA A 454 -0.32 4.33 -18.46
C ALA A 454 0.42 3.53 -19.56
N GLU A 455 0.54 2.22 -19.44
CA GLU A 455 1.11 1.35 -20.49
C GLU A 455 0.06 1.02 -21.57
N ALA A 456 -1.21 0.92 -21.17
CA ALA A 456 -2.32 0.55 -22.03
C ALA A 456 -2.82 1.66 -22.94
N VAL A 457 -2.67 2.93 -22.55
CA VAL A 457 -3.33 4.08 -23.22
C VAL A 457 -2.96 4.22 -24.69
N ALA A 458 -1.76 3.81 -25.10
CA ALA A 458 -1.34 3.81 -26.50
C ALA A 458 -2.20 2.87 -27.39
N GLY A 459 -2.85 1.87 -26.79
CA GLY A 459 -3.79 0.97 -27.47
C GLY A 459 -5.19 1.56 -27.67
N ALA A 460 -5.50 2.72 -27.07
CA ALA A 460 -6.85 3.27 -27.07
C ALA A 460 -7.34 3.70 -28.47
N GLY A 461 -6.43 3.95 -29.40
CA GLY A 461 -6.77 4.40 -30.76
C GLY A 461 -7.66 5.65 -30.73
N ASP A 462 -8.83 5.57 -31.36
CA ASP A 462 -9.81 6.65 -31.45
C ASP A 462 -10.79 6.71 -30.26
N LEU A 463 -10.65 5.83 -29.26
CA LEU A 463 -11.53 5.83 -28.08
C LEU A 463 -11.40 7.16 -27.32
N PRO A 464 -12.49 7.94 -27.16
CA PRO A 464 -12.45 9.15 -26.34
C PRO A 464 -12.19 8.83 -24.86
N VAL A 465 -11.20 9.50 -24.28
CA VAL A 465 -10.87 9.39 -22.85
C VAL A 465 -11.17 10.71 -22.14
N VAL A 466 -11.98 10.65 -21.08
CA VAL A 466 -12.28 11.80 -20.22
C VAL A 466 -11.63 11.58 -18.85
N LEU A 467 -10.81 12.52 -18.39
CA LEU A 467 -10.09 12.42 -17.12
C LEU A 467 -10.41 13.63 -16.24
N THR A 468 -11.00 13.40 -15.07
CA THR A 468 -11.17 14.44 -14.05
C THR A 468 -9.99 14.41 -13.08
N ARG A 469 -9.13 15.44 -13.14
CA ARG A 469 -7.92 15.58 -12.33
C ARG A 469 -8.16 16.57 -11.20
N VAL A 470 -7.73 16.22 -9.99
CA VAL A 470 -7.82 17.10 -8.82
C VAL A 470 -6.47 17.73 -8.51
N GLY A 471 -6.45 18.98 -8.05
CA GLY A 471 -5.21 19.75 -7.88
C GLY A 471 -4.53 19.59 -6.52
N LEU A 472 -5.28 19.18 -5.49
CA LEU A 472 -4.76 18.84 -4.15
C LEU A 472 -4.70 17.31 -3.97
N GLU A 473 -4.19 16.63 -4.99
CA GLU A 473 -4.06 15.17 -5.02
C GLU A 473 -2.90 14.68 -4.14
N LEU A 474 -3.00 13.43 -3.67
CA LEU A 474 -1.89 12.75 -3.03
C LEU A 474 -0.70 12.64 -4.02
N PRO A 475 0.53 13.04 -3.64
CA PRO A 475 1.66 13.09 -4.57
C PRO A 475 1.91 11.78 -5.32
N GLU A 476 1.76 10.64 -4.64
CA GLU A 476 1.90 9.30 -5.19
C GLU A 476 0.85 8.99 -6.26
N ILE A 477 -0.39 9.45 -6.11
CA ILE A 477 -1.47 9.27 -7.10
C ILE A 477 -1.28 10.24 -8.27
N ALA A 478 -0.97 11.50 -7.97
CA ALA A 478 -0.71 12.54 -8.97
C ALA A 478 0.39 12.12 -9.96
N ALA A 479 1.46 11.48 -9.46
CA ALA A 479 2.52 10.93 -10.29
C ALA A 479 2.01 9.92 -11.32
N THR A 480 1.06 9.05 -10.95
CA THR A 480 0.46 8.06 -11.87
C THR A 480 -0.37 8.73 -12.97
N VAL A 481 -1.04 9.84 -12.65
CA VAL A 481 -1.82 10.62 -13.62
C VAL A 481 -0.89 11.31 -14.62
N GLU A 482 0.22 11.88 -14.15
CA GLU A 482 1.21 12.51 -15.03
C GLU A 482 1.94 11.49 -15.91
N GLU A 483 2.23 10.29 -15.41
CA GLU A 483 2.73 9.16 -16.20
C GLU A 483 1.75 8.82 -17.34
N PHE A 484 0.47 8.63 -17.01
CA PHE A 484 -0.57 8.32 -17.98
C PHE A 484 -0.73 9.42 -19.04
N LEU A 485 -0.83 10.69 -18.64
CA LEU A 485 -1.00 11.80 -19.57
C LEU A 485 0.22 11.96 -20.48
N THR A 486 1.42 11.65 -19.98
CA THR A 486 2.64 11.63 -20.78
C THR A 486 2.63 10.51 -21.80
N ALA A 487 2.23 9.29 -21.41
CA ALA A 487 2.08 8.17 -22.31
C ALA A 487 1.00 8.42 -23.38
N ALA A 488 -0.14 8.99 -23.00
CA ALA A 488 -1.23 9.36 -23.92
C ALA A 488 -0.75 10.35 -24.99
N ARG A 489 -0.04 11.41 -24.57
CA ARG A 489 0.57 12.38 -25.50
C ARG A 489 1.59 11.74 -26.44
N ALA A 490 2.42 10.82 -25.94
CA ALA A 490 3.40 10.10 -26.75
C ALA A 490 2.73 9.14 -27.75
N GLY A 491 1.62 8.52 -27.37
CA GLY A 491 0.83 7.61 -28.21
C GLY A 491 -0.17 8.29 -29.16
N GLY A 492 -0.40 9.60 -29.01
CA GLY A 492 -1.35 10.36 -29.81
C GLY A 492 -2.82 10.18 -29.40
N THR A 493 -3.09 9.62 -28.21
CA THR A 493 -4.43 9.49 -27.66
C THR A 493 -4.92 10.84 -27.13
N ASP A 494 -6.07 11.31 -27.61
CA ASP A 494 -6.69 12.53 -27.10
C ASP A 494 -7.38 12.26 -25.77
N VAL A 495 -7.00 13.03 -24.75
CA VAL A 495 -7.54 12.90 -23.39
C VAL A 495 -8.14 14.25 -23.01
N GLU A 496 -9.47 14.31 -22.87
CA GLU A 496 -10.14 15.51 -22.34
C GLU A 496 -9.92 15.58 -20.82
N VAL A 497 -9.05 16.48 -20.39
CA VAL A 497 -8.77 16.71 -18.97
C VAL A 497 -9.71 17.78 -18.41
N ILE A 498 -10.37 17.44 -17.30
CA ILE A 498 -11.22 18.32 -16.50
C ILE A 498 -10.53 18.56 -15.17
N ASP A 499 -9.94 19.74 -15.01
CA ASP A 499 -9.23 20.11 -13.79
C ASP A 499 -10.17 20.60 -12.69
N VAL A 500 -9.90 20.17 -11.46
CA VAL A 500 -10.50 20.64 -10.21
C VAL A 500 -9.36 21.14 -9.30
N PRO A 501 -8.84 22.37 -9.53
CA PRO A 501 -7.62 22.85 -8.90
C PRO A 501 -7.59 22.80 -7.37
N HIS A 502 -8.73 22.97 -6.69
CA HIS A 502 -8.81 22.94 -5.24
C HIS A 502 -9.47 21.66 -4.68
N GLY A 503 -9.72 20.68 -5.54
CA GLY A 503 -10.27 19.39 -5.13
C GLY A 503 -9.19 18.48 -4.54
N HIS A 504 -9.58 17.70 -3.53
CA HIS A 504 -8.84 16.57 -2.98
C HIS A 504 -9.28 15.25 -3.64
N HIS A 505 -8.59 14.16 -3.34
CA HIS A 505 -9.04 12.82 -3.73
C HIS A 505 -10.45 12.54 -3.21
N GLY A 506 -11.42 12.23 -4.09
CA GLY A 506 -12.83 12.09 -3.70
C GLY A 506 -13.55 13.43 -3.44
N PHE A 507 -13.11 14.50 -4.10
CA PHE A 507 -13.61 15.88 -3.99
C PHE A 507 -15.14 16.02 -3.99
N GLU A 508 -15.89 15.12 -4.65
CA GLU A 508 -17.36 15.20 -4.69
C GLU A 508 -17.99 15.09 -3.31
N THR A 509 -17.33 14.41 -2.37
CA THR A 509 -17.85 14.18 -1.02
C THR A 509 -17.06 14.95 0.05
N LEU A 510 -15.82 15.34 -0.25
CA LEU A 510 -14.95 16.08 0.65
C LEU A 510 -15.08 17.60 0.46
N ASP A 511 -15.12 18.05 -0.79
CA ASP A 511 -15.07 19.46 -1.15
C ASP A 511 -16.41 19.86 -1.79
N LEU A 512 -17.46 20.09 -0.99
CA LEU A 512 -18.81 20.44 -1.48
C LEU A 512 -18.92 21.89 -2.01
N THR A 513 -18.00 22.28 -2.89
CA THR A 513 -17.86 23.62 -3.47
C THR A 513 -18.59 23.74 -4.82
N GLU A 514 -18.75 24.97 -5.33
CA GLU A 514 -19.26 25.17 -6.70
C GLU A 514 -18.28 24.69 -7.77
N GLU A 515 -16.97 24.73 -7.52
CA GLU A 515 -15.94 24.17 -8.42
C GLU A 515 -16.17 22.68 -8.62
N SER A 516 -16.37 21.95 -7.51
CA SER A 516 -16.68 20.52 -7.52
C SER A 516 -17.98 20.21 -8.27
N ARG A 517 -19.03 21.00 -8.03
CA ARG A 517 -20.30 20.88 -8.78
C ARG A 517 -20.11 21.13 -10.27
N ALA A 518 -19.35 22.16 -10.64
CA ALA A 518 -19.06 22.48 -12.03
C ALA A 518 -18.27 21.36 -12.72
N ALA A 519 -17.29 20.78 -12.04
CA ALA A 519 -16.50 19.65 -12.53
C ALA A 519 -17.37 18.42 -12.81
N VAL A 520 -18.23 18.00 -11.86
CA VAL A 520 -19.17 16.88 -12.05
C VAL A 520 -20.11 17.14 -13.24
N ARG A 521 -20.65 18.36 -13.37
CA ARG A 521 -21.52 18.72 -14.50
C ARG A 521 -20.75 18.68 -15.84
N ARG A 522 -19.48 19.10 -15.86
CA ARG A 522 -18.64 19.11 -17.05
C ARG A 522 -18.26 17.68 -17.47
N ALA A 523 -17.82 16.85 -16.52
CA ALA A 523 -17.47 15.46 -16.80
C ALA A 523 -18.66 14.68 -17.34
N MET A 524 -19.83 14.83 -16.72
CA MET A 524 -21.05 14.21 -17.23
C MET A 524 -21.38 14.69 -18.66
N ARG A 525 -21.23 15.99 -18.95
CA ARG A 525 -21.50 16.53 -20.29
C ARG A 525 -20.56 15.95 -21.34
N ALA A 526 -19.27 15.85 -21.03
CA ALA A 526 -18.27 15.29 -21.93
C ALA A 526 -18.58 13.82 -22.25
N VAL A 527 -18.79 12.99 -21.23
CA VAL A 527 -19.11 11.56 -21.38
C VAL A 527 -20.40 11.36 -22.19
N LEU A 528 -21.46 12.10 -21.88
CA LEU A 528 -22.73 11.98 -22.62
C LEU A 528 -22.62 12.52 -24.06
N GLY A 529 -21.75 13.50 -24.30
CA GLY A 529 -21.44 14.00 -25.64
C GLY A 529 -20.90 12.88 -26.54
N HIS A 530 -19.94 12.10 -26.05
CA HIS A 530 -19.39 10.96 -26.80
C HIS A 530 -20.37 9.80 -26.98
N LEU A 531 -21.36 9.66 -26.11
CA LEU A 531 -22.39 8.62 -26.24
C LEU A 531 -23.52 8.95 -27.22
N THR A 532 -23.77 10.25 -27.43
CA THR A 532 -24.91 10.73 -28.22
C THR A 532 -24.53 11.37 -29.55
N GLY A 533 -23.25 11.72 -29.71
CA GLY A 533 -22.66 12.35 -30.89
C GLY A 533 -22.38 11.43 -32.06
#